data_AF-A0A2D9GD14-F1
#
_entry.id   AF-A0A2D9GD14-F1
#
_cell.length_a   1.000
_cell.length_b   1.000
_cell.length_c   1.000
_cell.angle_alpha   90.00
_cell.angle_beta   90.00
_cell.angle_gamma   90.00
#
_symmetry.space_group_name_H-M   'P 1'
#
loop_
_entity.id
_entity.type
_entity.pdbx_description
1 polymer ?
#
loop_
_entity_poly.entity_id
_entity_poly.type
_entity_poly.pdbx_seq_one_letter_code
_entity_poly.pdbx_strand_id
1 'polypeptide(L)'
;MLLDRIISIGLTRKRKKKDGTKTAEKPKKEKIMKSKLLISFFILTVFFSCEKEGITYHNFKENIWDSSKIVKFDINFEDTTRLYSLDFSIRHNTSYSYQNIIFFTHHFFNNHKMSTDTLNIDLAQKDGEWYGSGKSDIRELSGVNYSVDKFYEKGVHTFELELAMRENNNLKIDNLPHISDISLYVTDINE
;
A
#
# COMPACT_ATOMS: atom_id res chain seq x y z
N MET A 1 42.81 62.88 7.75
CA MET A 1 42.38 63.26 9.11
C MET A 1 42.50 62.00 9.96
N LEU A 2 43.48 62.01 10.87
CA LEU A 2 43.80 61.03 11.93
C LEU A 2 44.25 59.62 11.44
N LEU A 3 45.55 59.27 11.40
CA LEU A 3 46.55 59.05 12.48
C LEU A 3 45.96 58.12 13.57
N ASP A 4 46.54 56.95 13.89
CA ASP A 4 47.87 56.75 14.47
C ASP A 4 48.17 55.22 14.55
N ARG A 5 49.41 54.76 14.24
CA ARG A 5 50.42 54.17 15.18
C ARG A 5 50.14 52.73 15.67
N ILE A 6 51.07 51.80 15.93
CA ILE A 6 52.55 51.73 16.09
C ILE A 6 52.88 50.21 16.05
N ILE A 7 53.79 49.72 15.20
CA ILE A 7 55.19 49.27 15.47
C ILE A 7 55.37 48.20 16.58
N SER A 8 55.96 47.04 16.23
CA SER A 8 57.31 46.58 16.68
C SER A 8 57.48 45.06 16.49
N ILE A 9 58.24 44.60 15.49
CA ILE A 9 59.63 44.08 15.55
C ILE A 9 59.77 42.71 16.24
N GLY A 10 60.23 41.72 15.46
CA GLY A 10 60.70 40.42 15.96
C GLY A 10 61.41 39.63 14.86
N LEU A 11 62.70 39.90 14.69
CA LEU A 11 63.61 39.42 13.65
C LEU A 11 63.92 37.91 13.69
N THR A 12 64.28 37.40 12.51
CA THR A 12 65.22 36.29 12.22
C THR A 12 64.76 34.86 12.59
N ARG A 13 64.97 33.82 11.77
CA ARG A 13 66.27 33.39 11.23
C ARG A 13 66.12 32.26 10.18
N LYS A 14 66.91 32.41 9.11
CA LYS A 14 67.67 31.41 8.32
C LYS A 14 67.01 30.41 7.34
N ARG A 15 67.59 30.49 6.14
CA ARG A 15 67.54 29.65 4.93
C ARG A 15 68.26 28.29 5.06
N LYS A 16 67.87 27.40 4.12
CA LYS A 16 68.63 26.40 3.33
C LYS A 16 68.89 24.98 3.90
N LYS A 17 68.04 24.04 3.43
CA LYS A 17 68.26 22.91 2.48
C LYS A 17 69.56 22.06 2.52
N LYS A 18 69.32 20.73 2.38
CA LYS A 18 70.20 19.56 2.08
C LYS A 18 71.00 19.03 3.26
N ASP A 19 71.22 17.73 3.47
CA ASP A 19 71.10 16.51 2.65
C ASP A 19 71.03 15.32 3.63
N GLY A 20 70.51 14.14 3.24
CA GLY A 20 70.68 12.93 4.07
C GLY A 20 69.66 11.81 3.91
N THR A 21 69.84 10.99 2.88
CA THR A 21 69.85 9.51 2.94
C THR A 21 68.75 8.75 3.69
N LYS A 22 67.77 8.28 2.91
CA LYS A 22 67.06 6.98 2.93
C LYS A 22 67.07 6.13 4.21
N THR A 23 65.86 5.88 4.74
CA THR A 23 65.44 4.54 5.19
C THR A 23 63.99 4.33 4.76
N ALA A 24 63.74 3.27 4.00
CA ALA A 24 62.41 2.91 3.53
C ALA A 24 61.60 2.25 4.68
N GLU A 25 60.62 2.97 5.23
CA GLU A 25 59.57 2.33 6.04
C GLU A 25 58.59 1.62 5.12
N LYS A 26 58.42 0.31 5.32
CA LYS A 26 57.37 -0.48 4.64
C LYS A 26 56.00 -0.01 5.14
N PRO A 27 55.00 0.20 4.26
CA PRO A 27 53.66 0.54 4.73
C PRO A 27 53.08 -0.63 5.54
N LYS A 28 52.70 -0.34 6.78
CA LYS A 28 51.96 -1.23 7.67
C LYS A 28 50.62 -1.55 6.98
N LYS A 29 50.45 -2.78 6.49
CA LYS A 29 49.15 -3.25 5.99
C LYS A 29 48.19 -3.33 7.17
N GLU A 30 47.38 -2.29 7.36
CA GLU A 30 46.18 -2.42 8.18
C GLU A 30 45.28 -3.48 7.55
N LYS A 31 45.09 -4.61 8.24
CA LYS A 31 44.11 -5.62 7.82
C LYS A 31 42.72 -5.01 7.99
N ILE A 32 42.13 -4.53 6.89
CA ILE A 32 40.72 -4.17 6.82
C ILE A 32 39.91 -5.47 6.90
N MET A 33 39.69 -5.97 8.11
CA MET A 33 38.93 -7.19 8.37
C MET A 33 37.77 -6.88 9.31
N LYS A 34 36.87 -5.98 8.89
CA LYS A 34 35.58 -5.71 9.56
C LYS A 34 34.42 -5.39 8.59
N SER A 35 34.63 -5.47 7.27
CA SER A 35 33.62 -5.09 6.27
C SER A 35 32.64 -6.22 5.92
N LYS A 36 33.11 -7.46 5.77
CA LYS A 36 32.25 -8.60 5.37
C LYS A 36 31.20 -8.99 6.41
N LEU A 37 31.51 -8.83 7.70
CA LEU A 37 30.58 -9.10 8.82
C LEU A 37 29.47 -8.03 8.92
N LEU A 38 29.79 -6.76 8.65
CA LEU A 38 28.80 -5.68 8.63
C LEU A 38 27.86 -5.80 7.42
N ILE A 39 28.40 -6.19 6.26
CA ILE A 39 27.59 -6.48 5.05
C ILE A 39 26.67 -7.69 5.31
N SER A 40 27.17 -8.74 5.98
CA SER A 40 26.36 -9.90 6.35
C SER A 40 25.23 -9.56 7.33
N PHE A 41 25.47 -8.66 8.30
CA PHE A 41 24.45 -8.20 9.24
C PHE A 41 23.41 -7.30 8.54
N PHE A 42 23.85 -6.43 7.62
CA PHE A 42 22.98 -5.58 6.82
C PHE A 42 22.09 -6.36 5.85
N ILE A 43 22.58 -7.47 5.28
CA ILE A 43 21.78 -8.37 4.43
C ILE A 43 20.72 -9.13 5.25
N LEU A 44 20.98 -9.41 6.54
CA LEU A 44 20.05 -10.16 7.38
C LEU A 44 18.84 -9.32 7.85
N THR A 45 18.96 -7.99 7.91
CA THR A 45 17.88 -7.10 8.38
C THR A 45 16.84 -6.74 7.31
N VAL A 46 17.02 -7.15 6.05
CA VAL A 46 16.18 -6.68 4.92
C VAL A 46 14.88 -7.48 4.75
N PHE A 47 14.61 -8.50 5.59
CA PHE A 47 13.44 -9.38 5.42
C PHE A 47 12.27 -9.13 6.39
N PHE A 48 12.18 -7.95 7.02
CA PHE A 48 10.92 -7.56 7.66
C PHE A 48 9.87 -7.26 6.58
N SER A 49 9.15 -8.31 6.18
CA SER A 49 7.92 -8.17 5.40
C SER A 49 6.86 -7.56 6.32
N CYS A 50 6.35 -6.40 5.94
CA CYS A 50 5.15 -5.83 6.54
C CYS A 50 3.96 -6.53 5.88
N GLU A 51 3.47 -7.61 6.49
CA GLU A 51 2.14 -8.12 6.18
C GLU A 51 1.15 -7.09 6.73
N LYS A 52 0.42 -6.43 5.84
CA LYS A 52 -0.70 -5.58 6.27
C LYS A 52 -1.82 -6.53 6.67
N GLU A 53 -1.90 -6.83 7.96
CA GLU A 53 -3.02 -7.55 8.54
C GLU A 53 -4.32 -6.82 8.17
N GLY A 54 -5.34 -7.58 7.76
CA GLY A 54 -6.69 -7.05 7.51
C GLY A 54 -7.06 -6.67 6.08
N ILE A 55 -6.23 -6.92 5.05
CA ILE A 55 -6.62 -6.64 3.64
C ILE A 55 -6.63 -7.92 2.82
N THR A 56 -7.75 -8.20 2.15
CA THR A 56 -7.86 -9.27 1.14
C THR A 56 -8.26 -8.68 -0.19
N TYR A 57 -7.61 -9.08 -1.29
CA TYR A 57 -7.88 -8.54 -2.62
C TYR A 57 -8.25 -9.64 -3.62
N HIS A 58 -9.09 -9.29 -4.59
CA HIS A 58 -9.42 -10.11 -5.74
C HIS A 58 -9.07 -9.36 -7.02
N ASN A 59 -8.13 -9.91 -7.81
CA ASN A 59 -7.76 -9.33 -9.11
C ASN A 59 -8.58 -9.97 -10.23
N PHE A 60 -9.13 -9.14 -11.10
CA PHE A 60 -9.83 -9.60 -12.29
C PHE A 60 -8.84 -9.80 -13.44
N LYS A 61 -8.83 -11.01 -14.00
CA LYS A 61 -8.02 -11.29 -15.19
C LYS A 61 -8.47 -10.37 -16.33
N GLU A 62 -7.50 -9.77 -17.02
CA GLU A 62 -7.74 -8.85 -18.15
C GLU A 62 -8.59 -7.61 -17.78
N ASN A 63 -8.69 -7.28 -16.48
CA ASN A 63 -9.56 -6.24 -15.94
C ASN A 63 -11.04 -6.43 -16.30
N ILE A 64 -11.55 -7.67 -16.30
CA ILE A 64 -12.94 -7.98 -16.62
C ILE A 64 -13.59 -8.73 -15.45
N TRP A 65 -14.68 -8.16 -14.92
CA TRP A 65 -15.55 -8.86 -13.99
C TRP A 65 -16.64 -9.62 -14.77
N ASP A 66 -16.43 -10.92 -14.89
CA ASP A 66 -17.39 -11.90 -15.41
C ASP A 66 -18.51 -12.12 -14.39
N SER A 67 -19.75 -11.78 -14.73
CA SER A 67 -20.90 -11.81 -13.82
C SER A 67 -21.41 -13.21 -13.48
N SER A 68 -20.85 -14.24 -14.13
CA SER A 68 -21.05 -15.64 -13.75
C SER A 68 -20.14 -16.08 -12.60
N LYS A 69 -19.09 -15.29 -12.29
CA LYS A 69 -18.13 -15.58 -11.23
C LYS A 69 -18.43 -14.77 -9.98
N ILE A 70 -18.53 -15.49 -8.86
CA ILE A 70 -18.64 -14.91 -7.53
C ILE A 70 -17.24 -14.54 -7.03
N VAL A 71 -17.09 -13.29 -6.58
CA VAL A 71 -15.89 -12.86 -5.85
C VAL A 71 -16.08 -13.25 -4.39
N LYS A 72 -15.08 -13.89 -3.79
CA LYS A 72 -15.18 -14.42 -2.43
C LYS A 72 -14.05 -13.92 -1.54
N PHE A 73 -14.40 -13.44 -0.35
CA PHE A 73 -13.48 -13.06 0.71
C PHE A 73 -13.78 -13.88 1.97
N ASP A 74 -12.79 -14.59 2.49
CA ASP A 74 -12.90 -15.37 3.72
C ASP A 74 -12.12 -14.67 4.83
N ILE A 75 -12.83 -14.20 5.85
CA ILE A 75 -12.27 -13.46 6.99
C ILE A 75 -12.43 -14.29 8.25
N ASN A 76 -11.32 -14.60 8.93
CA ASN A 76 -11.33 -15.31 10.20
C ASN A 76 -11.33 -14.31 11.37
N PHE A 77 -12.43 -14.24 12.12
CA PHE A 77 -12.52 -13.43 13.32
C PHE A 77 -12.20 -14.28 14.55
N GLU A 78 -11.15 -13.92 15.30
CA GLU A 78 -10.72 -14.68 16.49
C GLU A 78 -11.18 -14.05 17.81
N ASP A 79 -11.25 -12.73 17.87
CA ASP A 79 -11.62 -11.96 19.06
C ASP A 79 -13.05 -11.41 18.91
N THR A 80 -13.99 -12.00 19.64
CA THR A 80 -15.41 -11.61 19.61
C THR A 80 -15.73 -10.39 20.46
N THR A 81 -14.73 -9.82 21.15
CA THR A 81 -14.90 -8.66 22.03
C THR A 81 -14.57 -7.33 21.33
N ARG A 82 -14.06 -7.39 20.10
CA ARG A 82 -13.70 -6.23 19.30
C ARG A 82 -14.76 -5.87 18.28
N LEU A 83 -14.83 -4.59 17.96
CA LEU A 83 -15.65 -4.02 16.90
C LEU A 83 -14.84 -3.94 15.63
N TYR A 84 -15.41 -4.47 14.55
CA TYR A 84 -14.78 -4.44 13.25
C TYR A 84 -15.59 -3.61 12.26
N SER A 85 -14.87 -2.82 11.47
CA SER A 85 -15.37 -2.16 10.26
C SER A 85 -14.85 -2.88 9.03
N LEU A 86 -15.74 -3.05 8.06
CA LEU A 86 -15.47 -3.65 6.77
C LEU A 86 -15.67 -2.60 5.68
N ASP A 87 -14.62 -2.33 4.93
CA ASP A 87 -14.61 -1.34 3.84
C ASP A 87 -14.15 -1.98 2.54
N PHE A 88 -14.79 -1.64 1.43
CA PHE A 88 -14.30 -2.02 0.12
C PHE A 88 -13.37 -0.95 -0.48
N SER A 89 -12.43 -1.41 -1.30
CA SER A 89 -11.77 -0.60 -2.31
C SER A 89 -12.03 -1.17 -3.69
N ILE A 90 -12.24 -0.31 -4.66
CA ILE A 90 -12.49 -0.67 -6.06
C ILE A 90 -11.46 0.05 -6.91
N ARG A 91 -10.69 -0.73 -7.67
CA ARG A 91 -9.75 -0.20 -8.66
C ARG A 91 -10.28 -0.44 -10.06
N HIS A 92 -10.31 0.62 -10.86
CA HIS A 92 -10.78 0.59 -12.24
C HIS A 92 -9.89 1.44 -13.16
N ASN A 93 -10.05 1.25 -14.46
CA ASN A 93 -9.41 2.09 -15.46
C ASN A 93 -10.27 3.32 -15.78
N THR A 94 -9.65 4.40 -16.25
CA THR A 94 -10.36 5.60 -16.74
C THR A 94 -11.22 5.34 -17.99
N SER A 95 -11.06 4.19 -18.64
CA SER A 95 -11.91 3.72 -19.76
C SER A 95 -13.19 3.03 -19.30
N TYR A 96 -13.40 2.85 -17.98
CA TYR A 96 -14.64 2.34 -17.42
C TYR A 96 -15.82 3.20 -17.86
N SER A 97 -16.90 2.58 -18.33
CA SER A 97 -17.96 3.27 -19.08
C SER A 97 -19.15 3.72 -18.23
N TYR A 98 -19.15 3.44 -16.93
CA TYR A 98 -20.27 3.75 -16.03
C TYR A 98 -19.83 4.71 -14.92
N GLN A 99 -20.76 5.50 -14.39
CA GLN A 99 -20.49 6.40 -13.25
C GLN A 99 -20.47 5.68 -11.92
N ASN A 100 -21.05 4.49 -11.85
CA ASN A 100 -21.18 3.70 -10.63
C ASN A 100 -20.96 2.22 -10.92
N ILE A 101 -20.85 1.44 -9.84
CA ILE A 101 -20.85 -0.01 -9.87
C ILE A 101 -21.83 -0.53 -8.82
N ILE A 102 -22.62 -1.53 -9.20
CA ILE A 102 -23.63 -2.14 -8.34
C ILE A 102 -23.36 -3.63 -8.22
N PHE A 103 -23.30 -4.12 -6.99
CA PHE A 103 -23.22 -5.56 -6.70
C PHE A 103 -23.97 -5.90 -5.42
N PHE A 104 -24.41 -7.14 -5.33
CA PHE A 104 -24.90 -7.72 -4.09
C PHE A 104 -23.73 -8.22 -3.26
N THR A 105 -23.84 -8.07 -1.95
CA THR A 105 -22.94 -8.70 -0.99
C THR A 105 -23.73 -9.75 -0.22
N HIS A 106 -23.20 -10.96 -0.15
CA HIS A 106 -23.80 -12.07 0.59
C HIS A 106 -22.86 -12.47 1.71
N HIS A 107 -23.32 -12.31 2.94
CA HIS A 107 -22.58 -12.71 4.12
C HIS A 107 -22.99 -14.12 4.54
N PHE A 108 -22.03 -15.01 4.72
CA PHE A 108 -22.24 -16.36 5.20
C PHE A 108 -21.40 -16.63 6.45
N PHE A 109 -21.96 -17.41 7.37
CA PHE A 109 -21.26 -17.97 8.51
C PHE A 109 -21.84 -19.35 8.84
N ASN A 110 -20.98 -20.32 9.15
CA ASN A 110 -21.38 -21.72 9.36
C ASN A 110 -22.30 -22.28 8.26
N ASN A 111 -22.00 -21.97 6.99
CA ASN A 111 -22.80 -22.34 5.80
C ASN A 111 -24.24 -21.79 5.76
N HIS A 112 -24.58 -20.84 6.63
CA HIS A 112 -25.86 -20.13 6.60
C HIS A 112 -25.66 -18.72 6.06
N LYS A 113 -26.57 -18.29 5.18
CA LYS A 113 -26.61 -16.91 4.69
C LYS A 113 -27.14 -16.01 5.82
N MET A 114 -26.30 -15.12 6.30
CA MET A 114 -26.60 -14.20 7.41
C MET A 114 -27.26 -12.92 6.93
N SER A 115 -26.77 -12.34 5.84
CA SER A 115 -27.37 -11.16 5.23
C SER A 115 -27.18 -11.14 3.72
N THR A 116 -27.94 -10.27 3.07
CA THR A 116 -27.70 -9.86 1.69
C THR A 116 -27.97 -8.38 1.58
N ASP A 117 -26.97 -7.64 1.15
CA ASP A 117 -27.06 -6.19 0.97
C ASP A 117 -26.79 -5.84 -0.49
N THR A 118 -27.17 -4.63 -0.89
CA THR A 118 -26.86 -4.08 -2.21
C THR A 118 -25.95 -2.88 -2.02
N LEU A 119 -24.78 -2.93 -2.64
CA LEU A 119 -23.89 -1.77 -2.71
C LEU A 119 -24.03 -1.13 -4.08
N ASN A 120 -24.42 0.14 -4.09
CA ASN A 120 -24.36 1.02 -5.24
C ASN A 120 -23.31 2.09 -4.95
N ILE A 121 -22.20 2.05 -5.67
CA ILE A 121 -21.01 2.84 -5.38
C ILE A 121 -20.76 3.76 -6.57
N ASP A 122 -20.89 5.07 -6.33
CA ASP A 122 -20.51 6.06 -7.32
C ASP A 122 -18.98 6.09 -7.44
N LEU A 123 -18.48 5.84 -8.65
CA LEU A 123 -17.07 5.90 -9.02
C LEU A 123 -16.72 7.24 -9.69
N ALA A 124 -17.70 7.98 -10.20
CA ALA A 124 -17.53 9.32 -10.75
C ALA A 124 -18.61 10.29 -10.29
N GLN A 125 -18.26 11.57 -10.29
CA GLN A 125 -19.18 12.69 -10.21
C GLN A 125 -20.10 12.75 -11.44
N LYS A 126 -21.18 13.54 -11.33
CA LYS A 126 -22.16 13.73 -12.41
C LYS A 126 -21.58 14.32 -13.68
N ASP A 127 -20.49 15.09 -13.58
CA ASP A 127 -19.76 15.67 -14.70
C ASP A 127 -18.72 14.70 -15.32
N GLY A 128 -18.56 13.50 -14.75
CA GLY A 128 -17.65 12.47 -15.22
C GLY A 128 -16.27 12.48 -14.56
N GLU A 129 -15.99 13.39 -13.62
CA GLU A 129 -14.75 13.34 -12.86
C GLU A 129 -14.74 12.12 -11.91
N TRP A 130 -13.74 11.25 -12.07
CA TRP A 130 -13.58 10.06 -11.23
C TRP A 130 -13.31 10.43 -9.77
N TYR A 131 -13.98 9.74 -8.86
CA TYR A 131 -13.60 9.67 -7.45
C TYR A 131 -12.33 8.82 -7.27
N GLY A 132 -11.75 8.92 -6.07
CA GLY A 132 -10.56 8.15 -5.72
C GLY A 132 -9.26 8.75 -6.25
N SER A 133 -8.19 7.97 -6.13
CA SER A 133 -6.84 8.42 -6.50
C SER A 133 -6.12 7.38 -7.35
N GLY A 134 -5.08 7.77 -8.07
CA GLY A 134 -4.28 6.83 -8.85
C GLY A 134 -3.36 7.51 -9.84
N LYS A 135 -2.54 6.71 -10.53
CA LYS A 135 -1.57 7.19 -11.53
C LYS A 135 -2.01 6.75 -12.92
N SER A 136 -1.71 7.58 -13.91
CA SER A 136 -2.03 7.32 -15.32
C SER A 136 -3.53 7.04 -15.49
N ASP A 137 -3.90 5.87 -16.00
CA ASP A 137 -5.25 5.42 -16.31
C ASP A 137 -5.91 4.63 -15.18
N ILE A 138 -5.25 4.46 -14.03
CA ILE A 138 -5.81 3.71 -12.89
C ILE A 138 -6.45 4.67 -11.88
N ARG A 139 -7.65 4.34 -11.41
CA ARG A 139 -8.33 5.02 -10.30
C ARG A 139 -8.74 4.00 -9.25
N GLU A 140 -8.51 4.35 -7.99
CA GLU A 140 -8.82 3.53 -6.81
C GLU A 140 -9.67 4.36 -5.86
N LEU A 141 -10.91 3.91 -5.65
CA LEU A 141 -11.80 4.42 -4.62
C LEU A 141 -11.76 3.47 -3.42
N SER A 142 -11.20 3.95 -2.30
CA SER A 142 -11.05 3.18 -1.06
C SER A 142 -11.92 3.77 0.05
N GLY A 143 -12.20 2.95 1.09
CA GLY A 143 -13.01 3.38 2.23
C GLY A 143 -14.50 3.39 1.93
N VAL A 144 -14.97 2.48 1.06
CA VAL A 144 -16.40 2.30 0.82
C VAL A 144 -16.97 1.44 1.94
N ASN A 145 -17.56 2.10 2.93
CA ASN A 145 -18.10 1.42 4.11
C ASN A 145 -19.16 0.39 3.73
N TYR A 146 -18.91 -0.87 4.05
CA TYR A 146 -19.88 -1.95 3.92
C TYR A 146 -20.56 -2.26 5.26
N SER A 147 -19.77 -2.38 6.33
CA SER A 147 -20.27 -2.66 7.67
C SER A 147 -19.42 -1.93 8.68
N VAL A 148 -20.04 -1.21 9.62
CA VAL A 148 -19.34 -0.37 10.59
C VAL A 148 -19.73 -0.81 12.00
N ASP A 149 -18.76 -0.80 12.92
CA ASP A 149 -18.96 -1.09 14.35
C ASP A 149 -19.74 -2.39 14.61
N LYS A 150 -19.36 -3.51 13.97
CA LYS A 150 -20.01 -4.81 14.20
C LYS A 150 -19.12 -5.79 14.96
N PHE A 151 -19.74 -6.56 15.85
CA PHE A 151 -19.17 -7.79 16.41
C PHE A 151 -19.41 -8.94 15.44
N TYR A 152 -18.42 -9.81 15.30
CA TYR A 152 -18.51 -11.06 14.55
C TYR A 152 -18.36 -12.24 15.49
N GLU A 153 -19.07 -13.33 15.19
CA GLU A 153 -18.87 -14.59 15.91
C GLU A 153 -17.48 -15.16 15.59
N LYS A 154 -16.94 -15.98 16.50
CA LYS A 154 -15.62 -16.56 16.28
C LYS A 154 -15.67 -17.54 15.11
N GLY A 155 -14.79 -17.34 14.12
CA GLY A 155 -14.58 -18.25 13.01
C GLY A 155 -14.53 -17.57 11.65
N VAL A 156 -14.64 -18.37 10.60
CA VAL A 156 -14.56 -17.90 9.21
C VAL A 156 -15.91 -17.40 8.75
N HIS A 157 -15.97 -16.11 8.43
CA HIS A 157 -17.06 -15.46 7.74
C HIS A 157 -16.70 -15.29 6.26
N THR A 158 -17.63 -15.69 5.39
CA THR A 158 -17.46 -15.58 3.94
C THR A 158 -18.31 -14.42 3.42
N PHE A 159 -17.69 -13.52 2.66
CA PHE A 159 -18.37 -12.44 1.94
C PHE A 159 -18.25 -12.70 0.44
N GLU A 160 -19.40 -12.93 -0.19
CA GLU A 160 -19.51 -13.18 -1.62
C GLU A 160 -20.08 -11.95 -2.32
N LEU A 161 -19.45 -11.51 -3.42
CA LEU A 161 -19.94 -10.41 -4.25
C LEU A 161 -20.50 -10.97 -5.56
N GLU A 162 -21.75 -10.59 -5.86
CA GLU A 162 -22.42 -10.90 -7.13
C GLU A 162 -22.68 -9.61 -7.91
N LEU A 163 -22.17 -9.54 -9.15
CA LEU A 163 -22.37 -8.36 -9.98
C LEU A 163 -23.85 -8.14 -10.32
N ALA A 164 -24.35 -6.93 -10.05
CA ALA A 164 -25.76 -6.56 -10.22
C ALA A 164 -25.98 -5.46 -11.28
N MET A 165 -25.00 -5.25 -12.16
CA MET A 165 -25.07 -4.28 -13.24
C MET A 165 -25.97 -4.74 -14.40
N ARG A 166 -26.63 -3.78 -15.04
CA ARG A 166 -27.52 -3.99 -16.19
C ARG A 166 -27.22 -2.99 -17.30
N GLU A 167 -27.48 -3.39 -18.53
CA GLU A 167 -27.51 -2.47 -19.68
C GLU A 167 -28.83 -1.68 -19.73
N ASN A 168 -28.88 -0.67 -20.59
CA ASN A 168 -30.05 0.22 -20.77
C ASN A 168 -31.36 -0.54 -21.12
N ASN A 169 -31.25 -1.74 -21.70
CA ASN A 169 -32.39 -2.60 -22.02
C ASN A 169 -32.76 -3.57 -20.87
N ASN A 170 -32.28 -3.32 -19.65
CA ASN A 170 -32.42 -4.15 -18.46
C ASN A 170 -31.79 -5.56 -18.54
N LEU A 171 -30.97 -5.80 -19.56
CA LEU A 171 -30.20 -7.05 -19.71
C LEU A 171 -29.07 -7.08 -18.68
N LYS A 172 -28.85 -8.25 -18.05
CA LYS A 172 -27.71 -8.46 -17.15
C LYS A 172 -26.42 -8.30 -17.97
N ILE A 173 -25.43 -7.62 -17.41
CA ILE A 173 -24.11 -7.53 -18.04
C ILE A 173 -23.37 -8.85 -17.79
N ASP A 174 -22.94 -9.52 -18.86
CA ASP A 174 -22.15 -10.76 -18.75
C ASP A 174 -20.71 -10.46 -18.34
N ASN A 175 -20.11 -9.44 -18.93
CA ASN A 175 -18.73 -9.04 -18.67
C ASN A 175 -18.68 -7.54 -18.45
N LEU A 176 -18.24 -7.12 -17.26
CA LEU A 176 -18.00 -5.72 -16.95
C LEU A 176 -16.49 -5.42 -17.13
N PRO A 177 -16.10 -4.76 -18.23
CA PRO A 177 -14.70 -4.47 -18.50
C PRO A 177 -14.19 -3.32 -17.62
N HIS A 178 -12.87 -3.17 -17.60
CA HIS A 178 -12.14 -2.08 -16.97
C HIS A 178 -12.21 -2.01 -15.44
N ILE A 179 -12.58 -3.11 -14.78
CA ILE A 179 -12.43 -3.27 -13.32
C ILE A 179 -11.20 -4.12 -13.06
N SER A 180 -10.20 -3.56 -12.38
CA SER A 180 -8.92 -4.24 -12.13
C SER A 180 -8.97 -5.15 -10.91
N ASP A 181 -9.46 -4.63 -9.79
CA ASP A 181 -9.53 -5.38 -8.55
C ASP A 181 -10.58 -4.81 -7.60
N ILE A 182 -11.01 -5.66 -6.68
CA ILE A 182 -11.79 -5.27 -5.49
C ILE A 182 -11.07 -5.83 -4.27
N SER A 183 -10.95 -4.99 -3.25
CA SER A 183 -10.33 -5.35 -1.99
C SER A 183 -11.30 -5.14 -0.84
N LEU A 184 -11.26 -6.03 0.15
CA LEU A 184 -11.98 -5.92 1.42
C LEU A 184 -10.96 -5.64 2.53
N TYR A 185 -11.20 -4.55 3.24
CA TYR A 185 -10.43 -4.11 4.40
C TYR A 185 -11.22 -4.47 5.66
N VAL A 186 -10.53 -5.02 6.65
CA VAL A 186 -11.03 -5.32 7.98
C VAL A 186 -10.24 -4.46 8.95
N THR A 187 -10.91 -3.50 9.56
CA THR A 187 -10.32 -2.58 10.52
C THR A 187 -10.87 -2.88 11.89
N ASP A 188 -9.99 -3.10 12.85
CA ASP A 188 -10.34 -3.09 14.26
C ASP A 188 -10.49 -1.65 14.74
N ILE A 189 -11.65 -1.32 15.30
CA ILE A 189 -11.99 0.05 15.70
C ILE A 189 -11.53 0.31 17.14
N ASN A 190 -11.22 -0.74 17.90
CA ASN A 190 -10.77 -0.64 19.27
C ASN A 190 -9.26 -0.39 19.40
N GLU A 191 -8.49 -0.52 18.32
CA GLU A 191 -7.04 -0.20 18.23
C GLU A 191 -6.78 1.22 17.69
#